data_AF-A0A7V1F9G0-F1
#
_entry.id   AF-A0A7V1F9G0-F1
#
_cell.length_a   1.000
_cell.length_b   1.000
_cell.length_c   1.000
_cell.angle_alpha   90.00
_cell.angle_beta   90.00
_cell.angle_gamma   90.00
#
_symmetry.space_group_name_H-M   'P 1'
#
loop_
_entity.id
_entity.type
_entity.pdbx_description
1 polymer ?
#
loop_
_entity_poly.entity_id
_entity_poly.type
_entity_poly.pdbx_seq_one_letter_code
_entity_poly.pdbx_strand_id
1 'polypeptide(L)'
;LVPDDVIIGIIRDRIARPDCANGFILDGFPRTIPQAEALESILAEMHLNLDAVLEICIDPEKMVERLANRRVCRNCGAVFNLITYPPPADGKCPKCGGEIIQRDDDKDETVRNRLAVYEKLTAPLKRFYAKKGLLKTINGDDTIENVYEKILKKIGPDFQ
;
A
#
# COMPACT_ATOMS: atom_id res chain seq x y z
N LEU A 1 10.56 8.85 -11.23
CA LEU A 1 9.77 7.60 -11.32
C LEU A 1 10.63 6.58 -12.02
N VAL A 2 10.73 5.36 -11.49
CA VAL A 2 11.44 4.26 -12.17
C VAL A 2 10.61 3.86 -13.41
N PRO A 3 11.24 3.61 -14.57
CA PRO A 3 10.53 3.17 -15.77
C PRO A 3 9.71 1.89 -15.54
N ASP A 4 8.55 1.78 -16.22
CA ASP A 4 7.59 0.69 -16.00
C ASP A 4 8.17 -0.68 -16.38
N ASP A 5 8.96 -0.76 -17.45
CA ASP A 5 9.65 -1.97 -17.93
C ASP A 5 10.64 -2.52 -16.90
N VAL A 6 11.37 -1.65 -16.21
CA VAL A 6 12.28 -2.03 -15.12
C VAL A 6 11.49 -2.60 -13.94
N ILE A 7 10.38 -1.97 -13.56
CA ILE A 7 9.53 -2.44 -12.45
C ILE A 7 8.92 -3.81 -12.79
N ILE A 8 8.44 -3.99 -14.01
CA ILE A 8 7.87 -5.24 -14.53
C ILE A 8 8.89 -6.38 -14.42
N GLY A 9 10.14 -6.15 -14.86
CA GLY A 9 11.21 -7.15 -14.72
C GLY A 9 11.48 -7.54 -13.27
N ILE A 10 11.57 -6.56 -12.37
CA ILE A 10 11.79 -6.80 -10.93
C ILE A 10 10.65 -7.64 -10.32
N ILE A 11 9.41 -7.38 -10.70
CA ILE A 11 8.25 -8.11 -10.18
C ILE A 11 8.26 -9.55 -10.67
N ARG A 12 8.54 -9.79 -11.96
CA ARG A 12 8.66 -11.14 -12.51
C ARG A 12 9.71 -11.96 -11.75
N ASP A 13 10.90 -11.41 -11.60
CA ASP A 13 12.01 -12.08 -10.89
C ASP A 13 11.68 -12.32 -9.42
N ARG A 14 10.88 -11.43 -8.81
CA ARG A 14 10.46 -11.55 -7.41
C ARG A 14 9.42 -12.65 -7.21
N ILE A 15 8.40 -12.72 -8.06
CA ILE A 15 7.33 -13.73 -7.99
C ILE A 15 7.86 -15.13 -8.30
N ALA A 16 8.90 -15.26 -9.14
CA ALA A 16 9.51 -16.55 -9.47
C ALA A 16 10.30 -17.20 -8.31
N ARG A 17 10.48 -16.50 -7.18
CA ARG A 17 11.25 -17.05 -6.05
C ARG A 17 10.45 -18.10 -5.28
N PRO A 18 11.11 -19.10 -4.66
CA PRO A 18 10.44 -20.20 -3.96
C PRO A 18 9.50 -19.77 -2.83
N ASP A 19 9.79 -18.64 -2.17
CA ASP A 19 8.97 -18.12 -1.07
C ASP A 19 7.62 -17.56 -1.54
N CYS A 20 7.45 -17.32 -2.85
CA CYS A 20 6.19 -16.90 -3.46
C CYS A 20 5.35 -18.07 -3.98
N ALA A 21 5.80 -19.33 -3.80
CA ALA A 21 5.08 -20.50 -4.29
C ALA A 21 3.67 -20.66 -3.69
N ASN A 22 3.48 -20.20 -2.44
CA ASN A 22 2.19 -20.23 -1.75
C ASN A 22 1.37 -18.95 -1.94
N GLY A 23 1.81 -18.04 -2.80
CA GLY A 23 1.16 -16.75 -3.04
C GLY A 23 2.04 -15.56 -2.71
N PHE A 24 1.50 -14.37 -2.96
CA PHE A 24 2.21 -13.10 -2.79
C PHE A 24 1.22 -11.95 -2.56
N ILE A 25 1.73 -10.87 -1.98
CA ILE A 25 1.01 -9.60 -1.87
C ILE A 25 1.82 -8.55 -2.62
N LEU A 26 1.20 -7.91 -3.60
CA LEU A 26 1.78 -6.76 -4.30
C LEU A 26 1.34 -5.48 -3.58
N ASP A 27 2.27 -4.84 -2.88
CA ASP A 27 2.02 -3.57 -2.21
C ASP A 27 2.53 -2.39 -3.06
N GLY A 28 1.61 -1.51 -3.44
CA GLY A 28 1.92 -0.30 -4.20
C GLY A 28 2.20 -0.52 -5.69
N PHE A 29 1.89 -1.70 -6.25
CA PHE A 29 1.88 -1.99 -7.68
C PHE A 29 0.68 -2.89 -8.04
N PRO A 30 0.00 -2.67 -9.17
CA PRO A 30 0.21 -1.61 -10.17
C PRO A 30 -0.36 -0.25 -9.73
N ARG A 31 0.15 0.83 -10.32
CA ARG A 31 -0.32 2.22 -10.10
C ARG A 31 -0.95 2.86 -11.33
N THR A 32 -0.84 2.23 -12.50
CA THR A 32 -1.39 2.70 -13.79
C THR A 32 -2.04 1.55 -14.54
N ILE A 33 -2.93 1.86 -15.49
CA ILE A 33 -3.57 0.85 -16.35
C ILE A 33 -2.54 0.03 -17.16
N PRO A 34 -1.54 0.64 -17.82
CA PRO A 34 -0.51 -0.15 -18.53
C PRO A 34 0.26 -1.10 -17.62
N GLN A 35 0.56 -0.70 -16.38
CA GLN A 35 1.20 -1.58 -15.40
C GLN A 35 0.30 -2.77 -15.02
N ALA A 36 -1.02 -2.55 -14.92
CA ALA A 36 -1.97 -3.63 -14.64
C ALA A 36 -2.07 -4.62 -15.80
N GLU A 37 -2.13 -4.14 -17.05
CA GLU A 37 -2.14 -5.01 -18.24
C GLU A 37 -0.84 -5.82 -18.37
N ALA A 38 0.31 -5.20 -18.07
CA ALA A 38 1.59 -5.87 -18.05
C ALA A 38 1.67 -6.94 -16.94
N LEU A 39 1.15 -6.64 -15.75
CA LEU A 39 1.06 -7.62 -14.66
C LEU A 39 0.23 -8.83 -15.07
N GLU A 40 -0.93 -8.62 -15.68
CA GLU A 40 -1.77 -9.72 -16.15
C GLU A 40 -1.05 -10.60 -17.17
N SER A 41 -0.28 -9.99 -18.08
CA SER A 41 0.50 -10.72 -19.08
C SER A 41 1.57 -11.61 -18.44
N ILE A 42 2.31 -11.08 -17.46
CA ILE A 42 3.35 -11.84 -16.73
C ILE A 42 2.74 -12.99 -15.94
N LEU A 43 1.65 -12.73 -15.22
CA LEU A 43 0.98 -13.77 -14.43
C LEU A 43 0.44 -14.87 -15.34
N ALA A 44 -0.12 -14.53 -16.50
CA ALA A 44 -0.57 -15.50 -17.48
C ALA A 44 0.57 -16.37 -18.03
N GLU A 45 1.73 -15.77 -18.36
CA GLU A 45 2.95 -16.52 -18.75
C GLU A 45 3.42 -17.49 -17.67
N MET A 46 3.23 -17.13 -16.41
CA MET A 46 3.62 -17.93 -15.25
C MET A 46 2.51 -18.91 -14.81
N HIS A 47 1.38 -18.95 -15.51
CA HIS A 47 0.18 -19.72 -15.14
C HIS A 47 -0.36 -19.38 -13.74
N LEU A 48 -0.24 -18.11 -13.35
CA LEU A 48 -0.75 -17.54 -12.10
C LEU A 48 -1.93 -16.62 -12.39
N ASN A 49 -2.79 -16.42 -11.39
CA ASN A 49 -3.90 -15.47 -11.44
C ASN A 49 -3.86 -14.55 -10.22
N LEU A 50 -4.49 -13.38 -10.33
CA LEU A 50 -4.81 -12.57 -9.16
C LEU A 50 -6.16 -13.02 -8.59
N ASP A 51 -6.18 -13.26 -7.28
CA ASP A 51 -7.41 -13.66 -6.60
C ASP A 51 -8.23 -12.46 -6.13
N ALA A 52 -7.55 -11.39 -5.70
CA ALA A 52 -8.20 -10.20 -5.16
C ALA A 52 -7.34 -8.94 -5.36
N VAL A 53 -8.03 -7.80 -5.47
CA VAL A 53 -7.43 -6.47 -5.42
C VAL A 53 -8.12 -5.69 -4.31
N LEU A 54 -7.36 -5.32 -3.28
CA LEU A 54 -7.88 -4.64 -2.09
C LEU A 54 -7.83 -3.13 -2.28
N GLU A 55 -9.00 -2.49 -2.20
CA GLU A 55 -9.10 -1.04 -2.09
C GLU A 55 -9.42 -0.67 -0.65
N ILE A 56 -8.49 0.01 0.02
CA ILE A 56 -8.70 0.55 1.37
C ILE A 56 -9.11 2.02 1.23
N CYS A 57 -10.40 2.31 1.37
CA CYS A 57 -10.94 3.66 1.26
C CYS A 57 -10.80 4.41 2.58
N ILE A 58 -10.19 5.59 2.53
CA ILE A 58 -10.02 6.48 3.66
C ILE A 58 -10.47 7.86 3.20
N ASP A 59 -11.12 8.62 4.08
CA ASP A 59 -11.43 10.03 3.80
C ASP A 59 -10.14 10.81 3.47
N PRO A 60 -10.07 11.54 2.34
CA PRO A 60 -8.87 12.27 1.94
C PRO A 60 -8.30 13.21 2.99
N GLU A 61 -9.15 13.95 3.71
CA GLU A 61 -8.67 14.90 4.72
C GLU A 61 -8.17 14.17 5.96
N LYS A 62 -8.82 13.06 6.36
CA LYS A 62 -8.27 12.17 7.40
C LYS A 62 -6.94 11.56 7.00
N MET A 63 -6.77 11.21 5.72
CA MET A 63 -5.50 10.68 5.20
C MET A 63 -4.40 11.74 5.28
N VAL A 64 -4.70 12.98 4.86
CA VAL A 64 -3.75 14.11 4.94
C VAL A 64 -3.35 14.36 6.39
N GLU A 65 -4.30 14.46 7.31
CA GLU A 65 -4.03 14.66 8.74
C GLU A 65 -3.19 13.51 9.32
N ARG A 66 -3.54 12.26 8.99
CA ARG A 66 -2.80 11.07 9.47
C ARG A 66 -1.36 11.07 8.99
N LEU A 67 -1.10 11.49 7.75
CA LEU A 67 0.24 11.55 7.17
C LEU A 67 1.03 12.75 7.71
N ALA A 68 0.43 13.93 7.82
CA ALA A 68 1.07 15.12 8.41
C ALA A 68 1.54 14.90 9.86
N ASN A 69 0.78 14.11 10.62
CA ASN A 69 1.11 13.76 12.00
C ASN A 69 2.01 12.53 12.14
N ARG A 70 2.36 11.84 11.04
CA ARG A 70 3.22 10.66 11.07
C ARG A 70 4.67 11.04 11.40
N ARG A 71 5.28 10.25 12.27
CA ARG A 71 6.73 10.28 12.51
C ARG A 71 7.29 8.87 12.34
N VAL A 72 8.53 8.77 11.90
CA VAL A 72 9.19 7.49 11.63
C VAL A 72 10.58 7.52 12.24
N CYS A 73 10.97 6.46 12.93
CA CYS A 73 12.36 6.28 13.33
C CYS A 73 13.22 6.02 12.10
N ARG A 74 14.25 6.83 11.89
CA ARG A 74 15.14 6.72 10.72
C ARG A 74 15.93 5.41 10.68
N ASN A 75 16.15 4.78 11.83
CA ASN A 75 16.96 3.57 11.93
C ASN A 75 16.14 2.28 11.77
N CYS A 76 15.04 2.14 12.53
CA CYS A 76 14.29 0.87 12.59
C CYS A 76 12.91 0.94 11.92
N GLY A 77 12.50 2.09 11.39
CA GLY A 77 11.21 2.26 10.72
C GLY A 77 9.99 2.27 11.63
N ALA A 78 10.17 2.26 12.96
CA ALA A 78 9.06 2.37 13.91
C ALA A 78 8.23 3.63 13.62
N VAL A 79 6.90 3.46 13.56
CA VAL A 79 5.96 4.52 13.19
C VAL A 79 5.28 5.07 14.45
N PHE A 80 5.23 6.40 14.54
CA PHE A 80 4.55 7.15 15.58
C PHE A 80 3.55 8.12 14.93
N ASN A 81 2.59 8.60 15.71
CA ASN A 81 1.65 9.62 15.30
C ASN A 81 1.48 10.64 16.42
N LEU A 82 1.63 11.93 16.14
CA LEU A 82 1.61 12.96 17.18
C LEU A 82 0.32 13.00 18.02
N ILE A 83 -0.80 12.47 17.50
CA ILE A 83 -2.10 12.48 18.16
C ILE A 83 -2.39 11.11 18.80
N THR A 84 -2.31 10.03 18.02
CA THR A 84 -2.78 8.71 18.46
C THR A 84 -1.72 7.85 19.13
N TYR A 85 -0.44 8.09 18.85
CA TYR A 85 0.68 7.33 19.42
C TYR A 85 1.94 8.21 19.41
N PRO A 86 2.00 9.23 20.28
CA PRO A 86 3.03 10.26 20.21
C PRO A 86 4.42 9.68 20.49
N PRO A 87 5.47 10.19 19.82
CA PRO A 87 6.85 9.79 20.11
C PRO A 87 7.25 10.25 21.52
N PRO A 88 8.27 9.61 22.14
CA PRO A 88 8.81 10.06 23.42
C PRO A 88 9.33 11.50 23.37
N ALA A 89 9.23 12.21 24.50
CA ALA A 89 9.61 13.62 24.61
C ALA A 89 11.11 13.90 24.38
N ASP A 90 11.97 12.90 24.57
CA ASP A 90 13.41 13.00 24.30
C ASP A 90 13.76 12.85 22.81
N GLY A 91 12.77 12.62 21.95
CA GLY A 91 12.93 12.46 20.50
C GLY A 91 13.58 11.14 20.08
N LYS A 92 13.79 10.20 21.02
CA LYS A 92 14.47 8.93 20.75
C LYS A 92 13.49 7.78 20.60
N CYS A 93 13.78 6.91 19.63
CA CYS A 93 12.99 5.72 19.42
C CYS A 93 13.11 4.75 20.62
N PRO A 94 12.01 4.35 21.27
CA PRO A 94 12.05 3.44 22.40
C PRO A 94 12.52 2.03 22.01
N LYS A 95 12.43 1.67 20.72
CA LYS A 95 12.84 0.36 20.20
C LYS A 95 14.35 0.25 19.93
N CYS A 96 15.01 1.34 19.53
CA CYS A 96 16.41 1.28 19.07
C CYS A 96 17.26 2.51 19.39
N GLY A 97 16.72 3.52 20.07
CA GLY A 97 17.40 4.78 20.38
C GLY A 97 17.58 5.75 19.20
N GLY A 98 17.19 5.36 17.99
CA GLY A 98 17.34 6.18 16.78
C GLY A 98 16.46 7.43 16.75
N GLU A 99 16.86 8.39 15.93
CA GLU A 99 16.16 9.66 15.72
C GLU A 99 14.77 9.44 15.10
N ILE A 100 13.77 10.16 15.62
CA ILE A 100 12.40 10.16 15.11
C ILE A 100 12.19 11.43 14.28
N ILE A 101 11.83 11.27 13.00
CA ILE A 101 11.66 12.38 12.05
C ILE A 101 10.29 12.35 11.38
N GLN A 102 9.88 13.48 10.80
CA GLN A 102 8.85 13.49 9.77
C GLN A 102 9.51 13.24 8.41
N ARG A 103 8.93 12.38 7.58
CA ARG A 103 9.43 12.18 6.21
C ARG A 103 9.03 13.34 5.33
N ASP A 104 9.83 13.64 4.32
CA ASP A 104 9.49 14.67 3.33
C ASP A 104 8.16 14.37 2.62
N ASP A 105 7.91 13.09 2.30
CA ASP A 105 6.66 12.61 1.70
C ASP A 105 5.41 12.74 2.59
N ASP A 106 5.60 13.09 3.87
CA ASP A 106 4.55 13.25 4.87
C ASP A 106 4.23 14.74 5.13
N LYS A 107 4.81 15.67 4.36
CA LYS A 107 4.45 17.11 4.38
C LYS A 107 3.12 17.32 3.66
N ASP A 108 2.26 18.20 4.18
CA ASP A 108 0.90 18.44 3.67
C ASP A 108 0.86 18.64 2.14
N GLU A 109 1.66 19.57 1.61
CA GLU A 109 1.75 19.84 0.16
C GLU A 109 2.13 18.59 -0.64
N THR A 110 3.09 17.81 -0.13
CA THR A 110 3.55 16.58 -0.81
C THR A 110 2.47 15.50 -0.78
N VAL A 111 1.75 15.37 0.33
CA VAL A 111 0.62 14.43 0.47
C VAL A 111 -0.50 14.80 -0.51
N ARG A 112 -0.88 16.09 -0.58
CA ARG A 112 -1.91 16.57 -1.50
C ARG A 112 -1.53 16.35 -2.95
N ASN A 113 -0.26 16.60 -3.32
CA ASN A 113 0.23 16.30 -4.66
C ASN A 113 0.17 14.79 -4.96
N ARG A 114 0.55 13.93 -4.01
CA ARG A 114 0.45 12.46 -4.17
C ARG A 114 -1.00 12.00 -4.36
N LEU A 115 -1.94 12.61 -3.64
CA LEU A 115 -3.37 12.32 -3.81
C LEU A 115 -3.85 12.72 -5.20
N ALA A 116 -3.46 13.90 -5.69
CA ALA A 116 -3.81 14.33 -7.06
C ALA A 116 -3.26 13.36 -8.13
N VAL A 117 -2.02 12.87 -7.96
CA VAL A 117 -1.43 11.86 -8.85
C VAL A 117 -2.20 10.52 -8.75
N TYR A 118 -2.57 10.09 -7.54
CA TYR A 118 -3.39 8.90 -7.33
C TYR A 118 -4.73 8.99 -8.07
N GLU A 119 -5.45 10.10 -7.95
CA GLU A 119 -6.74 10.28 -8.63
C GLU A 119 -6.60 10.20 -10.16
N LYS A 120 -5.52 10.75 -10.70
CA LYS A 120 -5.29 10.74 -12.15
C LYS A 120 -4.85 9.38 -12.69
N LEU A 121 -3.97 8.68 -11.98
CA LEU A 121 -3.27 7.51 -12.53
C LEU A 121 -3.77 6.18 -11.95
N THR A 122 -4.08 6.15 -10.65
CA THR A 122 -4.35 4.93 -9.90
C THR A 122 -5.84 4.71 -9.68
N ALA A 123 -6.64 5.75 -9.43
CA ALA A 123 -8.09 5.61 -9.27
C ALA A 123 -8.80 4.93 -10.47
N PRO A 124 -8.37 5.10 -11.74
CA PRO A 124 -8.92 4.34 -12.86
C PRO A 124 -8.80 2.81 -12.71
N LEU A 125 -7.81 2.31 -11.96
CA LEU A 125 -7.64 0.88 -11.69
C LEU A 125 -8.82 0.27 -10.92
N LYS A 126 -9.53 1.07 -10.12
CA LYS A 126 -10.74 0.61 -9.41
C LYS A 126 -11.74 0.05 -10.41
N ARG A 127 -12.07 0.84 -11.45
CA ARG A 127 -13.01 0.42 -12.48
C ARG A 127 -12.46 -0.76 -13.31
N PHE A 128 -11.16 -0.77 -13.58
CA PHE A 128 -10.50 -1.85 -14.31
C PHE A 128 -10.69 -3.20 -13.58
N TYR A 129 -10.36 -3.27 -12.29
CA TYR A 129 -10.47 -4.51 -11.51
C TYR A 129 -11.90 -4.83 -11.07
N ALA A 130 -12.77 -3.83 -10.91
CA ALA A 130 -14.19 -4.06 -10.64
C ALA A 130 -14.88 -4.79 -11.80
N LYS A 131 -14.58 -4.40 -13.06
CA LYS A 131 -15.11 -5.09 -14.25
C LYS A 131 -14.68 -6.56 -14.35
N LYS A 132 -13.56 -6.92 -13.73
CA LYS A 132 -13.01 -8.28 -13.67
C LYS A 132 -13.51 -9.07 -12.45
N GLY A 133 -14.30 -8.47 -11.56
CA GLY A 133 -14.79 -9.11 -10.34
C GLY A 133 -13.73 -9.26 -9.22
N LEU A 134 -12.53 -8.70 -9.40
CA LEU A 134 -11.40 -8.85 -8.48
C LEU A 134 -11.37 -7.79 -7.38
N LEU A 135 -11.98 -6.62 -7.62
CA LEU A 135 -11.94 -5.52 -6.65
C LEU A 135 -12.74 -5.83 -5.38
N LYS A 136 -12.09 -5.72 -4.23
CA LYS A 136 -12.69 -5.78 -2.89
C LYS A 136 -12.45 -4.46 -2.17
N THR A 137 -13.52 -3.68 -1.98
CA THR A 137 -13.45 -2.40 -1.26
C THR A 137 -13.66 -2.60 0.25
N ILE A 138 -12.81 -1.95 1.04
CA ILE A 138 -12.75 -1.99 2.50
C ILE A 138 -12.74 -0.55 3.03
N ASN A 139 -13.55 -0.28 4.05
CA ASN A 139 -13.49 0.98 4.78
C ASN A 139 -12.26 0.99 5.71
N GLY A 140 -11.32 1.90 5.46
CA GLY A 140 -10.12 2.14 6.23
C GLY A 140 -10.22 3.22 7.32
N ASP A 141 -11.37 3.88 7.46
CA ASP A 141 -11.67 4.82 8.56
C ASP A 141 -12.08 4.07 9.84
N ASP A 142 -11.27 3.12 10.29
CA ASP A 142 -11.53 2.29 11.48
C ASP A 142 -10.21 1.91 12.16
N THR A 143 -10.27 1.18 13.28
CA THR A 143 -9.07 0.66 13.95
C THR A 143 -8.33 -0.34 13.07
N ILE A 144 -7.03 -0.54 13.33
CA ILE A 144 -6.19 -1.48 12.59
C ILE A 144 -6.78 -2.88 12.65
N GLU A 145 -7.25 -3.29 13.84
CA GLU A 145 -7.84 -4.60 14.10
C GLU A 145 -9.14 -4.79 13.31
N ASN A 146 -10.01 -3.78 13.29
CA ASN A 146 -11.27 -3.85 12.53
C ASN A 146 -11.05 -3.86 11.02
N VAL A 147 -10.06 -3.11 10.52
CA VAL A 147 -9.69 -3.13 9.10
C VAL A 147 -9.12 -4.50 8.71
N TYR A 148 -8.27 -5.08 9.57
CA TYR A 148 -7.69 -6.41 9.36
C TYR A 148 -8.78 -7.49 9.26
N GLU A 149 -9.72 -7.52 10.20
CA GLU A 149 -10.85 -8.46 10.17
C GLU A 149 -11.72 -8.30 8.92
N LYS A 150 -11.97 -7.05 8.49
CA LYS A 150 -12.71 -6.78 7.24
C LYS A 150 -11.95 -7.30 6.01
N ILE A 151 -10.63 -7.16 5.98
CA ILE A 151 -9.79 -7.70 4.90
C ILE A 151 -9.94 -9.22 4.85
N LEU A 152 -9.71 -9.92 5.96
CA LEU A 152 -9.81 -11.38 6.03
C LEU A 152 -11.19 -11.87 5.56
N LYS A 153 -12.27 -11.21 6.02
CA LYS A 153 -13.64 -11.53 5.61
C LYS A 153 -13.88 -11.32 4.11
N LYS A 154 -13.18 -10.39 3.46
CA LYS A 154 -13.36 -10.05 2.03
C LYS A 154 -12.57 -10.96 1.09
N ILE A 155 -11.40 -11.41 1.50
CA ILE A 155 -10.56 -12.33 0.72
C ILE A 155 -10.95 -13.80 0.94
N GLY A 156 -11.58 -14.11 2.08
CA GLY A 156 -12.10 -15.45 2.37
C GLY A 156 -11.08 -16.36 3.07
N PRO A 157 -11.47 -17.60 3.37
CA PRO A 157 -10.68 -18.53 4.18
C PRO A 157 -9.42 -19.06 3.48
N ASP A 158 -9.36 -18.96 2.15
CA ASP A 158 -8.23 -19.44 1.34
C ASP A 158 -6.93 -18.64 1.57
N PHE A 159 -7.01 -17.54 2.33
CA PHE A 159 -5.90 -16.63 2.65
C PHE A 159 -5.54 -16.56 4.15
N GLN A 160 -6.07 -17.48 4.97
CA GLN A 160 -5.79 -17.60 6.41
C GLN A 160 -4.75 -18.70 6.67
#